data_AF-A0A822Y740-F1
#
_entry.id   AF-A0A822Y740-F1
#
_cell.length_a   1.000
_cell.length_b   1.000
_cell.length_c   1.000
_cell.angle_alpha   90.00
_cell.angle_beta   90.00
_cell.angle_gamma   90.00
#
_symmetry.space_group_name_H-M   'P 1'
#
loop_
_entity.id
_entity.type
_entity.pdbx_description
1 polymer ?
#
loop_
_entity_poly.entity_id
_entity_poly.type
_entity_poly.pdbx_seq_one_letter_code
_entity_poly.pdbx_strand_id
1 'polypeptide(L)'
;MAKEVDELARRTPGKKSHSIEAFSWALQAIPTTIADNAGLDSAELISQLRVEHHKEGCIVGIDILLGAVGDMEKLGISESFKVKQAVLLFATEVVEMILRVDEIITCAPRKREDRFWRIGIEKE
;
A
#
# COMPACT_ATOMS: atom_id res chain seq x y z
N MET A 1 -8.05 -5.54 -10.19
CA MET A 1 -8.05 -6.03 -8.78
C MET A 1 -9.02 -5.25 -7.90
N ALA A 2 -8.85 -3.93 -7.75
CA ALA A 2 -9.76 -3.12 -6.91
C ALA A 2 -11.24 -3.27 -7.32
N LYS A 3 -11.55 -3.27 -8.62
CA LYS A 3 -12.89 -3.59 -9.15
C LYS A 3 -13.45 -4.92 -8.62
N GLU A 4 -12.71 -6.01 -8.80
CA GLU A 4 -13.13 -7.35 -8.38
C GLU A 4 -13.38 -7.42 -6.86
N VAL A 5 -12.53 -6.76 -6.07
CA VAL A 5 -12.69 -6.67 -4.61
C VAL A 5 -13.94 -5.84 -4.25
N ASP A 6 -14.18 -4.73 -4.93
CA ASP A 6 -15.38 -3.91 -4.74
C ASP A 6 -16.67 -4.68 -5.06
N GLU A 7 -16.67 -5.43 -6.16
CA GLU A 7 -17.80 -6.29 -6.51
C GLU A 7 -18.04 -7.39 -5.48
N LEU A 8 -16.97 -7.99 -4.92
CA LEU A 8 -17.06 -8.94 -3.83
C LEU A 8 -17.63 -8.32 -2.56
N ALA A 9 -17.25 -7.07 -2.23
CA ALA A 9 -17.78 -6.34 -1.08
C ALA A 9 -19.30 -6.19 -1.18
N ARG A 10 -19.81 -5.81 -2.36
CA ARG A 10 -21.27 -5.64 -2.61
C ARG A 10 -22.07 -6.93 -2.47
N ARG A 11 -21.47 -8.08 -2.78
CA ARG A 11 -22.11 -9.40 -2.66
C ARG A 11 -22.01 -9.99 -1.25
N THR A 12 -21.11 -9.46 -0.41
CA THR A 12 -20.86 -9.99 0.93
C THR A 12 -21.74 -9.29 1.95
N PRO A 13 -22.61 -10.01 2.70
CA PRO A 13 -23.46 -9.39 3.70
C PRO A 13 -22.71 -9.12 5.02
N GLY A 14 -23.18 -8.09 5.74
CA GLY A 14 -22.75 -7.79 7.10
C GLY A 14 -21.42 -7.06 7.20
N LYS A 15 -20.83 -7.05 8.41
CA LYS A 15 -19.65 -6.22 8.75
C LYS A 15 -18.42 -6.49 7.89
N LYS A 16 -18.29 -7.70 7.34
CA LYS A 16 -17.17 -8.08 6.47
C LYS A 16 -17.15 -7.27 5.16
N SER A 17 -18.32 -6.83 4.67
CA SER A 17 -18.44 -6.00 3.47
C SER A 17 -17.57 -4.74 3.56
N HIS A 18 -17.63 -4.02 4.69
CA HIS A 18 -16.86 -2.81 4.91
C HIS A 18 -15.35 -3.05 4.93
N SER A 19 -14.89 -4.17 5.48
CA SER A 19 -13.46 -4.52 5.47
C SER A 19 -12.96 -4.82 4.05
N ILE A 20 -13.78 -5.49 3.23
CA ILE A 20 -13.46 -5.79 1.83
C ILE A 20 -13.45 -4.49 1.00
N GLU A 21 -14.42 -3.60 1.23
CA GLU A 21 -14.45 -2.26 0.62
C GLU A 21 -13.20 -1.45 0.96
N ALA A 22 -12.79 -1.44 2.24
CA ALA A 22 -11.56 -0.78 2.66
C ALA A 22 -10.31 -1.37 1.97
N PHE A 23 -10.26 -2.68 1.73
CA PHE A 23 -9.19 -3.30 0.96
C PHE A 23 -9.18 -2.85 -0.50
N SER A 24 -10.35 -2.68 -1.13
CA SER A 24 -10.46 -2.10 -2.48
C SER A 24 -9.89 -0.68 -2.53
N TRP A 25 -10.16 0.14 -1.52
CA TRP A 25 -9.59 1.49 -1.44
C TRP A 25 -8.09 1.47 -1.22
N ALA A 26 -7.57 0.55 -0.39
CA ALA A 26 -6.14 0.38 -0.18
C ALA A 26 -5.39 0.02 -1.48
N LEU A 27 -5.98 -0.81 -2.35
CA LEU A 27 -5.42 -1.11 -3.67
C LEU A 27 -5.34 0.13 -4.58
N GLN A 28 -6.27 1.08 -4.43
CA GLN A 28 -6.28 2.33 -5.19
C GLN A 28 -5.31 3.37 -4.65
N ALA A 29 -4.81 3.20 -3.43
CA ALA A 29 -3.76 4.06 -2.90
C ALA A 29 -2.49 3.98 -3.75
N ILE A 30 -2.21 2.84 -4.40
CA ILE A 30 -1.03 2.66 -5.27
C ILE A 30 -1.05 3.64 -6.46
N PRO A 31 -2.06 3.63 -7.36
CA PRO A 31 -2.13 4.58 -8.46
C PRO A 31 -2.31 6.03 -7.97
N THR A 32 -2.99 6.24 -6.84
CA THR A 32 -3.13 7.59 -6.23
C THR A 32 -1.77 8.16 -5.88
N THR A 33 -0.94 7.38 -5.18
CA THR A 33 0.41 7.77 -4.79
C THR A 33 1.31 8.02 -6.01
N ILE A 34 1.15 7.25 -7.08
CA ILE A 34 1.88 7.47 -8.33
C ILE A 34 1.50 8.81 -8.97
N ALA A 35 0.20 9.12 -9.04
CA ALA A 35 -0.30 10.39 -9.58
C ALA A 35 0.13 11.60 -8.72
N ASP A 36 0.05 11.48 -7.40
CA ASP A 36 0.51 12.52 -6.46
C ASP A 36 2.01 12.79 -6.61
N ASN A 37 2.82 11.73 -6.69
CA ASN A 37 4.26 11.85 -6.90
C ASN A 37 4.61 12.48 -8.26
N ALA A 38 3.72 12.35 -9.25
CA ALA A 38 3.84 13.01 -10.55
C ALA A 38 3.35 14.46 -10.54
N GLY A 39 2.74 14.93 -9.46
CA GLY A 39 2.14 16.27 -9.36
C GLY A 39 0.85 16.43 -10.17
N LEU A 40 0.16 15.33 -10.49
CA LEU A 40 -1.10 15.31 -11.23
C LEU A 40 -2.30 15.37 -10.26
N ASP A 41 -3.48 15.73 -10.77
CA ASP A 41 -4.72 15.61 -10.00
C ASP A 41 -5.11 14.13 -9.85
N SER A 42 -4.67 13.54 -8.74
CA SER A 42 -4.93 12.14 -8.42
C SER A 42 -6.42 11.86 -8.21
N ALA A 43 -7.20 12.79 -7.69
CA ALA A 43 -8.63 12.59 -7.47
C ALA A 43 -9.38 12.45 -8.80
N GLU A 44 -9.08 13.33 -9.76
CA GLU A 44 -9.66 13.27 -11.10
C GLU A 44 -9.22 11.99 -11.85
N LEU A 45 -7.92 11.69 -11.87
CA LEU A 45 -7.38 10.54 -12.60
C LEU A 45 -7.89 9.21 -12.06
N ILE A 46 -8.00 9.06 -10.73
CA ILE A 46 -8.51 7.83 -10.12
C ILE A 46 -10.00 7.64 -10.42
N SER A 47 -10.77 8.73 -10.46
CA SER A 47 -12.19 8.70 -10.85
C SER A 47 -12.35 8.22 -12.30
N GLN A 48 -11.57 8.79 -13.23
CA GLN A 48 -11.56 8.36 -14.64
C GLN A 48 -11.11 6.91 -14.79
N LEU A 49 -10.05 6.51 -14.08
CA LEU A 49 -9.52 5.15 -14.09
C LEU A 49 -10.55 4.13 -13.61
N ARG A 50 -11.34 4.46 -12.57
CA ARG A 50 -12.45 3.60 -12.09
C ARG A 50 -13.49 3.39 -13.18
N VAL A 51 -13.92 4.45 -13.87
CA VAL A 51 -14.92 4.37 -14.95
C VAL A 51 -14.42 3.47 -16.08
N GLU A 52 -13.17 3.63 -16.50
CA GLU A 52 -12.58 2.79 -17.54
C GLU A 52 -12.47 1.33 -17.08
N HIS A 53 -11.98 1.07 -15.87
CA HIS A 53 -11.84 -0.30 -15.33
C HIS A 53 -13.17 -1.05 -15.17
N HIS A 54 -14.30 -0.35 -15.12
CA HIS A 54 -15.62 -1.01 -15.13
C HIS A 54 -15.95 -1.67 -16.47
N LYS A 55 -15.33 -1.25 -17.58
CA LYS A 55 -15.49 -1.88 -18.90
C LYS A 55 -14.78 -3.25 -18.93
N GLU A 56 -15.26 -4.17 -19.78
CA GLU A 56 -14.65 -5.50 -19.93
C GLU A 56 -13.29 -5.41 -20.64
N GLY A 57 -12.34 -6.28 -20.24
CA GLY A 57 -11.03 -6.39 -20.89
C GLY A 57 -10.11 -5.17 -20.73
N CYS A 58 -10.34 -4.33 -19.72
CA CYS A 58 -9.57 -3.09 -19.58
C CYS A 58 -8.12 -3.30 -19.11
N ILE A 59 -7.20 -2.75 -19.90
CA ILE A 59 -5.74 -2.70 -19.71
C ILE A 59 -5.26 -1.26 -19.46
N VAL A 60 -6.18 -0.44 -18.97
CA VAL A 60 -6.00 1.00 -18.81
C VAL A 60 -5.21 1.30 -17.53
N GLY A 61 -4.35 2.32 -17.56
CA GLY A 61 -3.57 2.79 -16.41
C GLY A 61 -3.39 4.30 -16.46
N ILE A 62 -2.40 4.80 -15.72
CA ILE A 62 -2.07 6.23 -15.65
C ILE A 62 -0.87 6.51 -16.56
N ASP A 63 -1.07 7.35 -17.57
CA ASP A 63 0.02 7.94 -18.35
C ASP A 63 0.50 9.21 -17.65
N ILE A 64 1.70 9.12 -17.07
CA ILE A 64 2.32 10.20 -16.30
C ILE A 64 2.81 11.33 -17.22
N LEU A 65 3.17 11.03 -18.47
CA LEU A 65 3.71 12.01 -19.41
C LEU A 65 2.62 12.90 -19.99
N LEU A 66 1.48 12.29 -20.32
CA LEU A 66 0.30 13.02 -20.81
C LEU A 66 -0.58 13.56 -19.69
N GLY A 67 -0.41 13.07 -18.46
CA GLY A 67 -1.26 13.43 -17.32
C GLY A 67 -2.69 12.93 -17.49
N ALA A 68 -2.87 11.79 -18.15
CA ALA A 68 -4.18 11.26 -18.53
C ALA A 68 -4.25 9.75 -18.33
N VAL A 69 -5.46 9.21 -18.44
CA VAL A 69 -5.69 7.77 -18.42
C VAL A 69 -5.37 7.18 -19.80
N GLY A 70 -4.56 6.12 -19.85
CA GLY A 70 -3.99 5.59 -21.09
C GLY A 70 -3.93 4.06 -21.15
N ASP A 71 -3.79 3.52 -22.36
CA ASP A 71 -3.68 2.07 -22.61
C ASP A 71 -2.25 1.59 -22.34
N MET A 72 -2.07 0.76 -21.30
CA MET A 72 -0.74 0.35 -20.85
C MET A 72 -0.03 -0.59 -21.82
N GLU A 73 -0.77 -1.39 -22.60
CA GLU A 73 -0.18 -2.28 -23.60
C GLU A 73 0.40 -1.47 -24.76
N LYS A 74 -0.31 -0.45 -25.25
CA LYS A 74 0.19 0.46 -26.30
C LYS A 74 1.38 1.29 -25.84
N LEU A 75 1.42 1.66 -24.56
CA LEU A 75 2.55 2.35 -23.96
C LEU A 75 3.73 1.43 -23.64
N GLY A 76 3.58 0.10 -23.81
CA GLY A 76 4.62 -0.88 -23.53
C GLY A 76 4.91 -1.07 -22.04
N ILE A 77 3.98 -0.65 -21.17
CA ILE A 77 4.13 -0.75 -19.71
C ILE A 77 3.60 -2.11 -19.28
N SER A 78 4.52 -3.02 -18.97
CA SER A 78 4.20 -4.37 -18.47
C SER A 78 5.00 -4.68 -17.21
N GLU A 79 4.39 -5.45 -16.32
CA GLU A 79 5.01 -5.89 -15.07
C GLU A 79 4.93 -7.41 -14.94
N SER A 80 5.89 -7.99 -14.22
CA SER A 80 5.89 -9.43 -13.97
C SER A 80 4.73 -9.84 -13.05
N PHE A 81 3.95 -10.81 -13.50
CA PHE A 81 2.86 -11.40 -12.71
C PHE A 81 3.36 -11.88 -11.33
N LYS A 82 4.53 -12.54 -11.29
CA LYS A 82 5.12 -13.05 -10.04
C LYS A 82 5.40 -11.92 -9.03
N VAL A 83 5.83 -10.76 -9.51
CA VAL A 83 6.12 -9.61 -8.66
C VAL A 83 4.82 -9.07 -8.05
N LYS A 84 3.76 -8.86 -8.86
CA LYS A 84 2.47 -8.41 -8.33
C LYS A 84 1.83 -9.40 -7.36
N GLN A 85 1.92 -10.69 -7.66
CA GLN A 85 1.43 -11.74 -6.78
C GLN A 85 2.17 -11.71 -5.43
N ALA A 86 3.50 -11.65 -5.45
CA ALA A 86 4.32 -11.62 -4.24
C ALA A 86 4.03 -10.37 -3.39
N VAL A 87 3.92 -9.19 -4.02
CA VAL A 87 3.61 -7.93 -3.33
C VAL A 87 2.30 -8.03 -2.55
N LEU A 88 1.25 -8.57 -3.16
CA LEU A 88 -0.04 -8.72 -2.49
C LEU A 88 0.03 -9.72 -1.34
N LEU A 89 0.65 -10.88 -1.56
CA LEU A 89 0.77 -11.92 -0.55
C LEU A 89 1.50 -11.39 0.69
N PHE A 90 2.68 -10.80 0.50
CA PHE A 90 3.47 -10.28 1.61
C PHE A 90 2.79 -9.11 2.31
N ALA A 91 2.16 -8.19 1.57
CA ALA A 91 1.41 -7.10 2.18
C ALA A 91 0.27 -7.64 3.06
N THR A 92 -0.47 -8.63 2.60
CA THR A 92 -1.57 -9.22 3.38
C THR A 92 -1.07 -9.97 4.62
N GLU A 93 0.03 -10.72 4.53
CA GLU A 93 0.63 -11.42 5.68
C GLU A 93 1.11 -10.45 6.77
N VAL A 94 1.78 -9.37 6.36
CA VAL A 94 2.27 -8.33 7.29
C VAL A 94 1.10 -7.59 7.94
N VAL A 95 0.08 -7.21 7.16
CA VAL A 95 -1.11 -6.54 7.71
C VAL A 95 -1.83 -7.46 8.69
N GLU A 96 -1.98 -8.75 8.36
CA GLU A 96 -2.59 -9.72 9.25
C GLU A 96 -1.79 -9.89 10.55
N MET A 97 -0.46 -9.94 10.46
CA MET A 97 0.41 -9.99 11.64
C MET A 97 0.19 -8.76 12.54
N ILE A 98 0.16 -7.56 11.97
CA ILE A 98 -0.02 -6.30 12.72
C ILE A 98 -1.41 -6.22 13.34
N LEU A 99 -2.47 -6.53 12.58
CA LEU A 99 -3.86 -6.43 13.05
C LEU A 99 -4.18 -7.41 14.19
N ARG A 100 -3.43 -8.51 14.33
CA ARG A 100 -3.58 -9.46 15.43
C ARG A 100 -2.90 -9.02 16.72
N VAL A 101 -1.97 -8.05 16.68
CA VAL A 101 -1.27 -7.56 17.87
C VAL A 101 -2.20 -6.63 18.65
N ASP A 102 -2.47 -6.98 19.90
CA ASP A 102 -3.25 -6.14 20.82
C ASP A 102 -2.35 -5.23 21.69
N GLU A 103 -1.19 -5.75 22.13
CA GLU A 103 -0.28 -5.02 23.01
C GLU A 103 1.20 -5.26 22.65
N ILE A 104 2.03 -4.23 22.81
CA ILE A 104 3.48 -4.28 22.63
C ILE A 104 4.15 -4.02 23.98
N ILE A 105 4.75 -5.05 24.56
CA ILE A 105 5.49 -4.94 25.83
C ILE A 105 6.98 -4.84 25.52
N THR A 106 7.60 -3.71 25.87
CA THR A 106 9.03 -3.47 25.66
C THR A 106 9.82 -3.63 26.96
N CYS A 107 10.89 -4.42 26.95
CA CYS A 107 11.83 -4.50 28.06
C CYS A 107 12.67 -3.22 28.19
N ALA A 108 13.04 -2.87 29.43
CA ALA A 108 13.96 -1.76 29.66
C ALA A 108 15.29 -1.99 28.91
N PRO A 109 15.84 -0.97 28.24
CA PRO A 109 17.10 -1.10 27.54
C PRO A 109 18.21 -1.44 28.53
N ARG A 110 19.17 -2.27 28.09
CA ARG A 110 20.33 -2.61 28.91
C ARG A 110 21.07 -1.33 29.29
N LYS A 111 21.15 -1.04 30.59
CA LYS A 111 21.97 0.07 31.08
C LYS A 111 23.42 -0.19 30.66
N ARG A 112 23.99 0.72 29.86
CA ARG A 112 25.41 0.73 29.57
C ARG A 112 26.10 1.24 30.83
N GLU A 113 26.93 0.41 31.44
CA GLU A 113 27.78 0.85 32.53
C GLU A 113 28.91 1.68 31.90
N ASP A 114 28.87 2.99 32.09
CA ASP A 114 29.95 3.86 31.65
C ASP A 114 31.18 3.53 32.48
N ARG A 115 32.10 2.72 31.91
CA ARG A 115 33.44 2.50 32.46
C ARG A 115 34.31 3.74 32.26
N PHE A 116 33.87 4.90 32.74
CA PHE A 116 34.61 6.15 32.73
C PHE A 116 35.33 6.32 34.08
N TRP A 117 36.64 6.08 34.06
CA TRP A 117 37.67 6.45 35.05
C TRP A 117 37.64 5.82 36.46
N ARG A 118 38.26 4.64 36.57
CA ARG A 118 39.00 4.18 37.78
C ARG A 118 40.53 4.24 37.57
N ILE A 119 41.02 5.18 36.78
CA ILE A 119 42.46 5.50 36.77
C ILE A 119 42.59 6.79 37.56
N GLY A 120 43.24 6.67 38.71
CA GLY A 120 43.18 7.63 39.81
C GLY A 120 43.59 9.03 39.44
N ILE A 121 42.76 9.99 39.85
CA ILE A 121 43.19 11.28 40.35
C ILE A 121 42.33 11.52 41.59
N GLU A 122 42.89 11.19 42.77
CA GLU A 122 42.46 11.83 44.01
C GLU A 122 42.76 13.32 43.84
N LYS A 123 41.70 14.14 43.82
CA LYS A 123 41.83 15.55 44.11
C LYS A 123 41.86 15.68 45.63
N GLU A 124 43.05 15.80 46.20
CA GLU A 124 43.46 16.79 47.20
C GLU A 124 44.95 16.62 47.52
#